data_AF-A0A925SBB9-F1
#
_entry.id   AF-A0A925SBB9-F1
#
_cell.length_a   1.000
_cell.length_b   1.000
_cell.length_c   1.000
_cell.angle_alpha   90.00
_cell.angle_beta   90.00
_cell.angle_gamma   90.00
#
_symmetry.space_group_name_H-M   'P 1'
#
loop_
_entity.id
_entity.type
_entity.pdbx_description
1 polymer ?
#
loop_
_entity_poly.entity_id
_entity_poly.type
_entity_poly.pdbx_seq_one_letter_code
_entity_poly.pdbx_strand_id
1 'polypeptide(L)'
;MPVFENSESREVQDKKVPSDDVSKFTEHLERFSKQSSDGAGASLEGSGVLPRFGINDNSKDQKHDKHARNNESEMAAAAGAAASAAAHASMNFDPNVRSETTAPLEEGQFTKNAIAIFDRIDKDEDGIISDKEISTAMQDQTFVNEDAQTVAALYKGRNALEHLAPYEYFRDSALMIVRSTQSLAGISKSDIEEYGKIRGAAKFELEGANNAKAYLKKNFASLDNDGNGAITFNEIAAATAKTTDTRDQKGLAYLAYRYDSIRGEDTYFGSSTISKKDFDLYYKNVSESSQSKAVQEVSNGIYFTAQNQIPGKNYSLFADADNPLKNITVDAVKQQSIGDCYFEAGLASLVLARPNDVLKMIKDNDDGTYTVTFPGAPNEPVTVKKPTEAELGIYNAASEYGVWANVIEKAFGKYRQEHNEKQKDSTDQRTPTEGADGGGQISEAMSILSPRPSEIEWCDGQQDDEIFAKFKDALGDERPRMITAGTPGESDRERLDSGYVQNHAYSVVRVREDDRGNKFVSVRNPWGGEHKDGTSEMPFAEFRKTFPYYCVEPKN
;
A
#
# COMPACT_ATOMS: atom_id res chain seq x y z
N MET A 1 3.60 11.95 -1.10
CA MET A 1 3.87 11.44 0.26
C MET A 1 3.31 12.47 1.24
N PRO A 2 2.22 12.19 1.98
CA PRO A 2 1.87 13.02 3.12
C PRO A 2 2.74 12.60 4.31
N VAL A 3 3.26 13.60 5.03
CA VAL A 3 3.95 13.44 6.30
C VAL A 3 2.88 13.47 7.39
N PHE A 4 2.78 12.41 8.18
CA PHE A 4 1.77 12.29 9.24
C PHE A 4 2.09 13.25 10.40
N GLU A 5 1.23 14.24 10.62
CA GLU A 5 1.08 14.93 11.91
C GLU A 5 -0.11 14.31 12.66
N ASN A 6 0.17 13.77 13.85
CA ASN A 6 -0.84 13.19 14.74
C ASN A 6 -1.72 14.28 15.35
N SER A 7 -3.04 14.14 15.24
CA SER A 7 -4.03 14.87 16.04
C SER A 7 -4.48 14.06 17.26
N GLU A 8 -4.78 14.76 18.33
CA GLU A 8 -4.86 14.28 19.71
C GLU A 8 -6.15 13.51 20.09
N SER A 9 -5.94 12.60 21.04
CA SER A 9 -6.80 12.21 22.18
C SER A 9 -8.23 11.71 21.95
N ARG A 10 -8.43 10.42 22.19
CA ARG A 10 -9.62 9.90 22.90
C ARG A 10 -9.19 8.90 23.98
N GLU A 11 -9.75 9.08 25.17
CA GLU A 11 -9.57 8.23 26.36
C GLU A 11 -9.89 6.76 26.04
N VAL A 12 -8.95 5.87 26.37
CA VAL A 12 -9.19 4.42 26.44
C VAL A 12 -9.01 3.99 27.89
N GLN A 13 -10.08 3.49 28.47
CA GLN A 13 -10.14 2.92 29.81
C GLN A 13 -9.21 1.72 29.97
N ASP A 14 -8.61 1.62 31.15
CA ASP A 14 -7.72 0.56 31.62
C ASP A 14 -8.20 -0.86 31.28
N LYS A 15 -7.44 -1.54 30.40
CA LYS A 15 -7.38 -3.00 30.38
C LYS A 15 -5.93 -3.43 30.66
N LYS A 16 -5.76 -4.21 31.73
CA LYS A 16 -4.51 -4.82 32.19
C LYS A 16 -3.69 -5.40 31.02
N VAL A 17 -2.47 -4.91 30.87
CA VAL A 17 -1.41 -5.48 30.01
C VAL A 17 -0.76 -6.67 30.75
N PRO A 18 -0.30 -7.74 30.05
CA PRO A 18 0.23 -8.95 30.67
C PRO A 18 1.54 -8.70 31.43
N SER A 19 1.70 -9.37 32.57
CA SER A 19 2.85 -9.30 33.50
C SER A 19 4.20 -9.82 32.95
N ASP A 20 4.24 -10.25 31.69
CA ASP A 20 5.33 -11.09 31.17
C ASP A 20 6.56 -10.29 30.72
N ASP A 21 6.40 -9.01 30.34
CA ASP A 21 7.53 -8.17 29.89
C ASP A 21 8.40 -7.67 31.06
N VAL A 22 7.81 -7.43 32.24
CA VAL A 22 8.54 -7.04 33.45
C VAL A 22 9.33 -8.23 34.03
N SER A 23 8.81 -9.45 33.86
CA SER A 23 9.49 -10.67 34.32
C SER A 23 10.76 -10.94 33.51
N LYS A 24 10.71 -10.77 32.17
CA LYS A 24 11.89 -10.93 31.30
C LYS A 24 12.98 -9.88 31.58
N PHE A 25 12.58 -8.66 31.95
CA PHE A 25 13.49 -7.61 32.40
C PHE A 25 14.23 -7.98 33.70
N THR A 26 13.50 -8.57 34.66
CA THR A 26 14.08 -8.99 35.96
C THR A 26 15.09 -10.13 35.79
N GLU A 27 14.80 -11.11 34.93
CA GLU A 27 15.74 -12.21 34.61
C GLU A 27 17.03 -11.72 33.93
N HIS A 28 16.95 -10.66 33.10
CA HIS A 28 18.10 -10.10 32.42
C HIS A 28 19.03 -9.33 33.38
N LEU A 29 18.45 -8.60 34.34
CA LEU A 29 19.20 -7.92 35.42
C LEU A 29 19.94 -8.91 36.33
N GLU A 30 19.34 -10.06 36.65
CA GLU A 30 19.99 -11.09 37.47
C GLU A 30 21.17 -11.77 36.75
N ARG A 31 21.09 -11.97 35.43
CA ARG A 31 22.21 -12.53 34.64
C ARG A 31 23.40 -11.58 34.58
N PHE A 32 23.15 -10.28 34.41
CA PHE A 32 24.22 -9.28 34.37
C PHE A 32 24.90 -9.08 35.72
N SER A 33 24.14 -9.10 36.83
CA SER A 33 24.71 -9.01 38.19
C SER A 33 25.65 -10.18 38.53
N LYS A 34 25.42 -11.38 37.97
CA LYS A 34 26.31 -12.54 38.15
C LYS A 34 27.59 -12.45 37.33
N GLN A 35 27.54 -11.86 36.14
CA GLN A 35 28.73 -11.69 35.30
C GLN A 35 29.71 -10.66 35.85
N SER A 36 29.24 -9.67 36.63
CA SER A 36 30.10 -8.68 37.29
C SER A 36 30.77 -9.17 38.59
N SER A 37 30.32 -10.27 39.19
CA SER A 37 30.87 -10.78 40.46
C SER A 37 32.01 -11.79 40.29
N ASP A 38 32.13 -12.43 39.13
CA ASP A 38 33.08 -13.53 38.92
C ASP A 38 34.42 -13.08 38.29
N GLY A 39 34.60 -11.77 38.10
CA GLY A 39 35.83 -11.15 37.60
C GLY A 39 36.93 -10.97 38.65
N ALA A 40 37.22 -11.99 39.45
CA ALA A 40 38.37 -11.97 40.36
C ALA A 40 38.89 -13.38 40.68
N GLY A 41 39.69 -13.95 39.77
CA GLY A 41 40.66 -15.00 40.11
C GLY A 41 40.63 -16.25 39.24
N ALA A 42 41.82 -16.53 38.68
CA ALA A 42 42.34 -17.81 38.19
C ALA A 42 42.54 -17.97 36.68
N SER A 43 43.75 -18.46 36.40
CA SER A 43 44.45 -18.66 35.13
C SER A 43 43.85 -19.78 34.27
N LEU A 44 44.09 -19.63 32.96
CA LEU A 44 43.93 -20.60 31.86
C LEU A 44 44.35 -22.05 32.21
N GLU A 45 43.55 -23.03 31.76
CA GLU A 45 44.04 -24.22 31.04
C GLU A 45 42.91 -25.00 30.31
N GLY A 46 43.13 -25.21 29.01
CA GLY A 46 42.88 -26.42 28.21
C GLY A 46 41.61 -27.30 28.33
N SER A 47 40.97 -27.46 27.17
CA SER A 47 40.43 -28.72 26.60
C SER A 47 39.02 -29.20 26.97
N GLY A 48 38.29 -29.62 25.92
CA GLY A 48 37.48 -30.84 25.97
C GLY A 48 35.95 -30.70 25.99
N VAL A 49 35.33 -31.02 24.84
CA VAL A 49 34.11 -31.84 24.71
C VAL A 49 32.82 -31.33 25.40
N LEU A 50 31.84 -30.92 24.58
CA LEU A 50 30.45 -30.75 25.01
C LEU A 50 29.81 -32.12 25.35
N PRO A 51 29.11 -32.27 26.49
CA PRO A 51 28.46 -33.53 26.85
C PRO A 51 27.16 -33.75 26.06
N ARG A 52 27.03 -34.97 25.55
CA ARG A 52 25.78 -35.56 25.05
C ARG A 52 24.76 -35.67 26.19
N PHE A 53 23.57 -35.10 26.02
CA PHE A 53 22.44 -35.43 26.87
C PHE A 53 21.88 -36.80 26.49
N GLY A 54 21.96 -37.72 27.46
CA GLY A 54 21.48 -39.08 27.35
C GLY A 54 19.96 -39.17 27.33
N ILE A 55 19.48 -40.01 26.42
CA ILE A 55 18.14 -40.60 26.43
C ILE A 55 17.98 -41.34 27.76
N ASN A 56 16.93 -41.03 28.52
CA ASN A 56 16.46 -41.92 29.57
C ASN A 56 15.00 -42.27 29.30
N ASP A 57 14.85 -43.52 28.87
CA ASP A 57 13.63 -44.27 28.72
C ASP A 57 13.09 -44.61 30.12
N ASN A 58 11.84 -44.26 30.41
CA ASN A 58 11.08 -44.98 31.42
C ASN A 58 9.58 -44.89 31.17
N SER A 59 9.08 -46.00 30.64
CA SER A 59 7.69 -46.39 30.53
C SER A 59 6.94 -46.41 31.88
N LYS A 60 5.60 -46.25 31.78
CA LYS A 60 4.50 -46.54 32.72
C LYS A 60 4.00 -45.36 33.58
N ASP A 61 2.89 -44.76 33.16
CA ASP A 61 1.55 -45.17 33.63
C ASP A 61 0.44 -44.41 32.89
N GLN A 62 -0.55 -45.17 32.40
CA GLN A 62 -1.78 -44.66 31.80
C GLN A 62 -2.75 -44.17 32.87
N LYS A 63 -3.27 -42.94 32.73
CA LYS A 63 -4.64 -42.61 33.13
C LYS A 63 -5.29 -41.74 32.04
N HIS A 64 -6.41 -42.25 31.54
CA HIS A 64 -7.30 -41.63 30.56
C HIS A 64 -7.85 -40.30 31.04
N ASP A 65 -7.78 -39.26 30.20
CA ASP A 65 -8.52 -38.02 30.41
C ASP A 65 -9.51 -37.76 29.26
N LYS A 66 -10.76 -37.45 29.62
CA LYS A 66 -11.96 -37.45 28.76
C LYS A 66 -12.26 -36.08 28.13
N HIS A 67 -11.25 -35.23 27.95
CA HIS A 67 -11.46 -33.84 27.53
C HIS A 67 -11.29 -33.54 26.03
N ALA A 68 -10.92 -34.51 25.19
CA ALA A 68 -10.62 -34.26 23.77
C ALA A 68 -11.83 -34.23 22.81
N ARG A 69 -13.05 -34.59 23.25
CA ARG A 69 -14.23 -34.70 22.34
C ARG A 69 -15.17 -33.49 22.32
N ASN A 70 -14.96 -32.50 23.19
CA ASN A 70 -15.82 -31.31 23.22
C ASN A 70 -15.29 -30.16 22.34
N ASN A 71 -13.98 -30.10 22.08
CA ASN A 71 -13.39 -29.03 21.26
C ASN A 71 -13.66 -29.22 19.76
N GLU A 72 -13.72 -30.45 19.25
CA GLU A 72 -14.01 -30.70 17.82
C GLU A 72 -15.47 -30.36 17.47
N SER A 73 -16.42 -30.61 18.38
CA SER A 73 -17.83 -30.24 18.16
C SER A 73 -18.06 -28.73 18.24
N GLU A 74 -17.31 -28.02 19.09
CA GLU A 74 -17.39 -26.56 19.21
C GLU A 74 -16.73 -25.86 18.02
N MET A 75 -15.60 -26.37 17.50
CA MET A 75 -14.99 -25.86 16.27
C MET A 75 -15.84 -26.14 15.02
N ALA A 76 -16.46 -27.33 14.92
CA ALA A 76 -17.38 -27.64 13.83
C ALA A 76 -18.68 -26.80 13.88
N ALA A 77 -19.20 -26.52 15.08
CA ALA A 77 -20.34 -25.64 15.27
C ALA A 77 -20.00 -24.17 14.96
N ALA A 78 -18.79 -23.70 15.30
CA ALA A 78 -18.32 -22.37 14.95
C ALA A 78 -18.10 -22.22 13.43
N ALA A 79 -17.57 -23.24 12.76
CA ALA A 79 -17.43 -23.27 11.31
C ALA A 79 -18.80 -23.29 10.59
N GLY A 80 -19.76 -24.06 11.12
CA GLY A 80 -21.13 -24.09 10.61
C GLY A 80 -21.88 -22.77 10.80
N ALA A 81 -21.67 -22.10 11.94
CA ALA A 81 -22.23 -20.78 12.20
C ALA A 81 -21.62 -19.68 11.30
N ALA A 82 -20.31 -19.74 11.04
CA ALA A 82 -19.63 -18.84 10.10
C ALA A 82 -20.11 -19.04 8.65
N ALA A 83 -20.25 -20.29 8.20
CA ALA A 83 -20.80 -20.61 6.89
C ALA A 83 -22.27 -20.18 6.73
N SER A 84 -23.08 -20.33 7.79
CA SER A 84 -24.48 -19.86 7.81
C SER A 84 -24.58 -18.33 7.87
N ALA A 85 -23.65 -17.64 8.53
CA ALA A 85 -23.60 -16.18 8.54
C ALA A 85 -23.17 -15.62 7.17
N ALA A 86 -22.22 -16.28 6.50
CA ALA A 86 -21.84 -15.96 5.12
C ALA A 86 -23.00 -16.21 4.13
N ALA A 87 -23.76 -17.30 4.31
CA ALA A 87 -24.94 -17.59 3.49
C ALA A 87 -26.09 -16.61 3.74
N HIS A 88 -26.27 -16.12 4.98
CA HIS A 88 -27.28 -15.11 5.30
C HIS A 88 -26.90 -13.69 4.84
N ALA A 89 -25.61 -13.33 4.84
CA ALA A 89 -25.11 -12.07 4.28
C ALA A 89 -25.34 -11.99 2.75
N SER A 90 -25.41 -13.13 2.06
CA SER A 90 -25.68 -13.23 0.63
C SER A 90 -27.14 -12.93 0.23
N MET A 91 -28.11 -12.89 1.15
CA MET A 91 -29.54 -12.86 0.80
C MET A 91 -30.21 -11.47 0.84
N ASN A 92 -29.54 -10.41 1.30
CA ASN A 92 -30.08 -9.03 1.34
C ASN A 92 -29.04 -7.98 0.91
N PHE A 93 -28.29 -8.26 -0.16
CA PHE A 93 -27.24 -7.36 -0.64
C PHE A 93 -27.74 -6.54 -1.83
N ASP A 94 -27.85 -5.21 -1.67
CA ASP A 94 -28.02 -4.31 -2.82
C ASP A 94 -26.65 -4.17 -3.52
N PRO A 95 -26.48 -4.69 -4.75
CA PRO A 95 -25.20 -4.64 -5.45
C PRO A 95 -24.75 -3.21 -5.81
N ASN A 96 -25.62 -2.20 -5.62
CA ASN A 96 -25.36 -0.78 -5.84
C ASN A 96 -25.09 0.00 -4.55
N VAL A 97 -25.38 -0.57 -3.38
CA VAL A 97 -25.04 -0.01 -2.06
C VAL A 97 -24.10 -0.98 -1.37
N ARG A 98 -22.80 -0.85 -1.66
CA ARG A 98 -21.78 -1.74 -1.11
C ARG A 98 -21.01 -1.09 0.07
N SER A 99 -20.92 -1.90 1.12
CA SER A 99 -20.41 -1.72 2.49
C SER A 99 -21.11 -0.71 3.40
N GLU A 100 -21.66 -1.22 4.50
CA GLU A 100 -21.74 -0.48 5.77
C GLU A 100 -20.30 -0.23 6.24
N THR A 101 -19.91 1.03 6.38
CA THR A 101 -18.62 1.51 6.96
C THR A 101 -17.64 0.41 7.41
N THR A 102 -16.64 0.09 6.61
CA THR A 102 -15.51 -0.70 7.12
C THR A 102 -14.37 0.23 7.49
N ALA A 103 -14.05 0.29 8.78
CA ALA A 103 -12.74 0.81 9.19
C ALA A 103 -11.64 0.02 8.45
N PRO A 104 -10.46 0.62 8.19
CA PRO A 104 -9.32 -0.14 7.75
C PRO A 104 -9.08 -1.31 8.71
N LEU A 105 -8.71 -2.48 8.16
CA LEU A 105 -8.38 -3.66 8.97
C LEU A 105 -7.44 -3.27 10.11
N GLU A 106 -7.88 -3.56 11.33
CA GLU A 106 -7.07 -3.35 12.52
C GLU A 106 -5.79 -4.18 12.47
N GLU A 107 -4.85 -3.82 13.33
CA GLU A 107 -3.54 -4.44 13.35
C GLU A 107 -3.60 -5.95 13.62
N GLY A 108 -2.90 -6.73 12.79
CA GLY A 108 -2.90 -8.20 12.86
C GLY A 108 -4.18 -8.84 12.30
N GLN A 109 -5.22 -8.07 11.97
CA GLN A 109 -6.44 -8.61 11.37
C GLN A 109 -6.21 -9.06 9.92
N PHE A 110 -5.33 -8.38 9.19
CA PHE A 110 -4.91 -8.82 7.84
C PHE A 110 -4.47 -10.28 7.80
N THR A 111 -3.50 -10.68 8.64
CA THR A 111 -3.00 -12.07 8.66
C THR A 111 -4.12 -13.05 8.95
N LYS A 112 -4.98 -12.78 9.94
CA LYS A 112 -6.10 -13.65 10.30
C LYS A 112 -7.09 -13.80 9.15
N ASN A 113 -7.48 -12.68 8.54
CA ASN A 113 -8.44 -12.68 7.44
C ASN A 113 -7.85 -13.34 6.19
N ALA A 114 -6.59 -13.06 5.86
CA ALA A 114 -5.89 -13.67 4.73
C ALA A 114 -5.82 -15.19 4.86
N ILE A 115 -5.52 -15.72 6.05
CA ILE A 115 -5.57 -17.16 6.31
C ILE A 115 -7.00 -17.70 6.18
N ALA A 116 -7.99 -16.98 6.70
CA ALA A 116 -9.40 -17.41 6.69
C ALA A 116 -10.00 -17.48 5.27
N ILE A 117 -9.55 -16.61 4.35
CA ILE A 117 -10.02 -16.60 2.96
C ILE A 117 -9.07 -17.31 2.00
N PHE A 118 -7.96 -17.86 2.48
CA PHE A 118 -6.92 -18.47 1.64
C PHE A 118 -7.50 -19.51 0.67
N ASP A 119 -8.23 -20.50 1.21
CA ASP A 119 -8.81 -21.60 0.43
C ASP A 119 -9.96 -21.14 -0.48
N ARG A 120 -10.44 -19.90 -0.33
CA ARG A 120 -11.37 -19.29 -1.29
C ARG A 120 -10.63 -18.68 -2.47
N ILE A 121 -9.36 -18.32 -2.31
CA ILE A 121 -8.51 -17.72 -3.35
C ILE A 121 -7.74 -18.82 -4.09
N ASP A 122 -7.09 -19.73 -3.36
CA ASP A 122 -6.44 -20.93 -3.87
C ASP A 122 -7.51 -21.88 -4.44
N LYS A 123 -7.65 -21.90 -5.76
CA LYS A 123 -8.70 -22.62 -6.49
C LYS A 123 -8.26 -23.99 -6.94
N ASP A 124 -6.96 -24.19 -7.17
CA ASP A 124 -6.43 -25.50 -7.56
C ASP A 124 -5.96 -26.34 -6.36
N GLU A 125 -6.08 -25.79 -5.15
CA GLU A 125 -5.82 -26.44 -3.86
C GLU A 125 -4.37 -26.92 -3.75
N ASP A 126 -3.43 -26.22 -4.40
CA ASP A 126 -2.01 -26.55 -4.36
C ASP A 126 -1.28 -25.98 -3.13
N GLY A 127 -1.98 -25.17 -2.33
CA GLY A 127 -1.49 -24.55 -1.11
C GLY A 127 -0.77 -23.21 -1.33
N ILE A 128 -0.83 -22.66 -2.54
CA ILE A 128 -0.15 -21.42 -2.95
C ILE A 128 -1.14 -20.53 -3.68
N ILE A 129 -1.22 -19.25 -3.29
CA ILE A 129 -1.94 -18.25 -4.08
C ILE A 129 -1.04 -17.76 -5.20
N SER A 130 -1.29 -18.23 -6.42
CA SER A 130 -0.61 -17.79 -7.64
C SER A 130 -1.09 -16.41 -8.12
N ASP A 131 -0.32 -15.78 -9.02
CA ASP A 131 -0.70 -14.51 -9.67
C ASP A 131 -2.06 -14.60 -10.39
N LYS A 132 -2.36 -15.76 -10.97
CA LYS A 132 -3.63 -16.02 -11.67
C LYS A 132 -4.80 -16.04 -10.70
N GLU A 133 -4.64 -16.70 -9.56
CA GLU A 133 -5.70 -16.82 -8.56
C GLU A 133 -5.97 -15.50 -7.87
N ILE A 134 -4.92 -14.77 -7.46
CA ILE A 134 -5.13 -13.46 -6.85
C ILE A 134 -5.70 -12.45 -7.84
N SER A 135 -5.30 -12.49 -9.12
CA SER A 135 -5.92 -11.67 -10.18
C SER A 135 -7.37 -12.05 -10.46
N THR A 136 -7.73 -13.33 -10.27
CA THR A 136 -9.11 -13.80 -10.36
C THR A 136 -9.92 -13.32 -9.16
N ALA A 137 -9.37 -13.40 -7.94
CA ALA A 137 -9.98 -12.93 -6.71
C ALA A 137 -10.22 -11.41 -6.72
N MET A 138 -9.29 -10.63 -7.28
CA MET A 138 -9.48 -9.18 -7.51
C MET A 138 -10.75 -8.90 -8.32
N GLN A 139 -11.15 -9.78 -9.23
CA GLN A 139 -12.32 -9.62 -10.10
C GLN A 139 -13.59 -10.33 -9.58
N ASP A 140 -13.50 -10.99 -8.43
CA ASP A 140 -14.60 -11.73 -7.82
C ASP A 140 -15.43 -10.81 -6.92
N GLN A 141 -16.68 -10.65 -7.31
CA GLN A 141 -17.66 -9.76 -6.68
C GLN A 141 -18.08 -10.22 -5.27
N THR A 142 -17.69 -11.43 -4.85
CA THR A 142 -18.03 -11.99 -3.53
C THR A 142 -17.07 -11.60 -2.42
N PHE A 143 -15.87 -11.10 -2.73
CA PHE A 143 -14.98 -10.49 -1.74
C PHE A 143 -15.39 -9.03 -1.53
N VAL A 144 -16.01 -8.76 -0.39
CA VAL A 144 -16.56 -7.45 0.00
C VAL A 144 -16.06 -7.08 1.40
N ASN A 145 -16.18 -5.81 1.80
CA ASN A 145 -15.80 -5.34 3.13
C ASN A 145 -14.32 -5.69 3.45
N GLU A 146 -14.07 -6.28 4.61
CA GLU A 146 -12.75 -6.73 5.07
C GLU A 146 -12.08 -7.74 4.12
N ASP A 147 -12.86 -8.58 3.43
CA ASP A 147 -12.34 -9.53 2.46
C ASP A 147 -11.74 -8.79 1.25
N ALA A 148 -12.43 -7.75 0.77
CA ALA A 148 -11.93 -6.92 -0.34
C ALA A 148 -10.62 -6.21 0.03
N GLN A 149 -10.53 -5.65 1.25
CA GLN A 149 -9.28 -5.06 1.75
C GLN A 149 -8.15 -6.09 1.79
N THR A 150 -8.46 -7.32 2.20
CA THR A 150 -7.49 -8.42 2.29
C THR A 150 -7.02 -8.86 0.91
N VAL A 151 -7.93 -9.05 -0.05
CA VAL A 151 -7.60 -9.43 -1.44
C VAL A 151 -6.76 -8.34 -2.11
N ALA A 152 -7.15 -7.07 -2.00
CA ALA A 152 -6.39 -5.95 -2.54
C ALA A 152 -4.97 -5.86 -1.94
N ALA A 153 -4.84 -6.12 -0.63
CA ALA A 153 -3.57 -6.09 0.06
C ALA A 153 -2.65 -7.28 -0.27
N LEU A 154 -3.20 -8.49 -0.37
CA LEU A 154 -2.47 -9.66 -0.88
C LEU A 154 -1.99 -9.41 -2.31
N TYR A 155 -2.88 -8.90 -3.17
CA TYR A 155 -2.55 -8.57 -4.55
C TYR A 155 -1.45 -7.53 -4.67
N LYS A 156 -1.55 -6.41 -3.95
CA LYS A 156 -0.53 -5.36 -3.96
C LYS A 156 0.80 -5.84 -3.37
N GLY A 157 0.73 -6.63 -2.31
CA GLY A 157 1.88 -7.19 -1.60
C GLY A 157 2.52 -8.41 -2.26
N ARG A 158 1.91 -9.02 -3.28
CA ARG A 158 2.22 -10.38 -3.75
C ARG A 158 3.72 -10.65 -3.95
N ASN A 159 4.40 -9.81 -4.71
CA ASN A 159 5.83 -9.96 -4.99
C ASN A 159 6.74 -9.75 -3.76
N ALA A 160 6.25 -9.04 -2.74
CA ALA A 160 6.99 -8.80 -1.51
C ALA A 160 6.62 -9.79 -0.40
N LEU A 161 5.49 -10.47 -0.53
CA LEU A 161 5.01 -11.52 0.37
C LEU A 161 5.55 -12.90 -0.02
N GLU A 162 5.67 -13.14 -1.33
CA GLU A 162 6.25 -14.36 -1.86
C GLU A 162 7.66 -14.59 -1.30
N HIS A 163 7.94 -15.83 -0.85
CA HIS A 163 9.22 -16.23 -0.25
C HIS A 163 9.60 -15.52 1.05
N LEU A 164 8.64 -14.94 1.79
CA LEU A 164 8.91 -14.40 3.13
C LEU A 164 9.23 -15.52 4.12
N ALA A 165 8.49 -16.64 4.05
CA ALA A 165 8.78 -17.79 4.87
C ALA A 165 10.08 -18.47 4.39
N PRO A 166 11.02 -18.79 5.30
CA PRO A 166 12.18 -19.59 4.94
C PRO A 166 11.72 -20.96 4.41
N TYR A 167 12.28 -21.38 3.27
CA TYR A 167 11.97 -22.64 2.56
C TYR A 167 11.46 -23.75 3.50
N GLU A 168 10.14 -23.98 3.52
CA GLU A 168 9.58 -25.17 4.13
C GLU A 168 9.73 -26.31 3.13
N TYR A 169 10.55 -27.31 3.49
CA TYR A 169 10.52 -28.59 2.80
C TYR A 169 9.13 -29.20 3.02
N PHE A 170 8.24 -29.09 2.03
CA PHE A 170 7.01 -29.89 1.98
C PHE A 170 7.42 -31.37 2.00
N ARG A 171 7.34 -32.00 3.18
CA ARG A 171 7.43 -33.45 3.32
C ARG A 171 6.07 -34.04 3.03
N ASP A 172 5.74 -34.18 1.76
CA ASP A 172 4.71 -35.12 1.39
C ASP A 172 5.22 -36.53 1.69
N SER A 173 4.61 -37.18 2.68
CA SER A 173 5.08 -38.45 3.25
C SER A 173 4.74 -39.66 2.36
N ALA A 174 4.17 -39.46 1.16
CA ALA A 174 3.73 -40.54 0.29
C ALA A 174 4.59 -40.75 -0.97
N LEU A 175 5.40 -39.79 -1.41
CA LEU A 175 6.35 -39.97 -2.51
C LEU A 175 7.62 -39.16 -2.22
N MET A 176 8.76 -39.86 -2.07
CA MET A 176 10.09 -39.26 -2.21
C MET A 176 10.36 -38.84 -3.67
N ILE A 177 9.49 -38.00 -4.24
CA ILE A 177 9.86 -37.15 -5.34
C ILE A 177 10.26 -35.84 -4.66
N VAL A 178 11.56 -35.64 -4.51
CA VAL A 178 12.10 -34.28 -4.42
C VAL A 178 11.73 -33.63 -5.75
N ARG A 179 10.54 -33.03 -5.83
CA ARG A 179 10.38 -31.93 -6.76
C ARG A 179 11.34 -30.91 -6.20
N SER A 180 12.50 -30.76 -6.82
CA SER A 180 13.18 -29.48 -6.74
C SER A 180 12.13 -28.51 -7.25
N THR A 181 11.41 -27.87 -6.34
CA THR A 181 10.55 -26.76 -6.69
C THR A 181 11.52 -25.75 -7.28
N GLN A 182 11.62 -25.71 -8.61
CA GLN A 182 11.56 -24.41 -9.24
C GLN A 182 10.45 -23.69 -8.48
N SER A 183 10.84 -22.65 -7.75
CA SER A 183 9.97 -21.71 -7.03
C SER A 183 8.54 -21.78 -7.57
N LEU A 184 7.63 -22.41 -6.83
CA LEU A 184 6.22 -22.25 -7.16
C LEU A 184 5.94 -20.78 -6.83
N ALA A 185 5.83 -19.96 -7.86
CA ALA A 185 5.70 -18.54 -7.68
C ALA A 185 4.32 -18.24 -7.08
N GLY A 186 4.26 -17.64 -5.89
CA GLY A 186 3.01 -17.32 -5.21
C GLY A 186 3.08 -17.32 -3.68
N ILE A 187 1.99 -16.90 -3.04
CA ILE A 187 1.93 -16.64 -1.60
C ILE A 187 1.40 -17.88 -0.87
N SER A 188 2.19 -18.47 0.03
CA SER A 188 1.73 -19.57 0.91
C SER A 188 1.10 -19.05 2.21
N LYS A 189 0.38 -19.91 2.93
CA LYS A 189 -0.07 -19.61 4.32
C LYS A 189 1.12 -19.26 5.23
N SER A 190 2.24 -19.98 5.08
CA SER A 190 3.46 -19.74 5.85
C SER A 190 4.04 -18.34 5.59
N ASP A 191 3.98 -17.84 4.36
CA ASP A 191 4.40 -16.47 4.03
C ASP A 191 3.52 -15.41 4.74
N ILE A 192 2.20 -15.64 4.78
CA ILE A 192 1.25 -14.76 5.47
C ILE A 192 1.51 -14.75 6.98
N GLU A 193 1.79 -15.91 7.56
CA GLU A 193 2.16 -16.05 8.97
C GLU A 193 3.49 -15.36 9.29
N GLU A 194 4.50 -15.54 8.44
CA GLU A 194 5.81 -14.90 8.60
C GLU A 194 5.70 -13.37 8.47
N TYR A 195 4.91 -12.87 7.52
CA TYR A 195 4.54 -11.47 7.45
C TYR A 195 3.94 -10.97 8.78
N GLY A 196 3.03 -11.74 9.38
CA GLY A 196 2.43 -11.42 10.67
C GLY A 196 3.48 -11.29 11.78
N LYS A 197 4.47 -12.18 11.81
CA LYS A 197 5.61 -12.11 12.76
C LYS A 197 6.48 -10.89 12.51
N ILE A 198 6.86 -10.63 11.25
CA ILE A 198 7.67 -9.47 10.84
C ILE A 198 6.97 -8.17 11.26
N ARG A 199 5.67 -8.04 10.97
CA ARG A 199 4.89 -6.85 11.32
C ARG A 199 4.79 -6.67 12.84
N GLY A 200 4.54 -7.74 13.59
CA GLY A 200 4.52 -7.71 15.05
C GLY A 200 5.87 -7.28 15.65
N ALA A 201 6.99 -7.79 15.12
CA ALA A 201 8.32 -7.42 15.55
C ALA A 201 8.67 -5.97 15.19
N ALA A 202 8.40 -5.54 13.96
CA ALA A 202 8.60 -4.17 13.48
C ALA A 202 7.83 -3.15 14.34
N LYS A 203 6.58 -3.48 14.72
CA LYS A 203 5.79 -2.65 15.62
C LYS A 203 6.46 -2.49 16.98
N PHE A 204 6.85 -3.60 17.61
CA PHE A 204 7.53 -3.58 18.91
C PHE A 204 8.79 -2.69 18.87
N GLU A 205 9.62 -2.84 17.84
CA GLU A 205 10.81 -2.03 17.66
C GLU A 205 10.48 -0.54 17.50
N LEU A 206 9.54 -0.19 16.62
CA LEU A 206 9.22 1.20 16.33
C LEU A 206 8.56 1.91 17.53
N GLU A 207 7.60 1.26 18.20
CA GLU A 207 6.96 1.81 19.39
C GLU A 207 7.97 1.99 20.54
N GLY A 208 8.82 0.99 20.76
CA GLY A 208 9.88 1.06 21.75
C GLY A 208 10.87 2.19 21.46
N ALA A 209 11.34 2.30 20.22
CA ALA A 209 12.24 3.36 19.78
C ALA A 209 11.59 4.75 19.89
N ASN A 210 10.29 4.89 19.59
CA ASN A 210 9.55 6.13 19.77
C ASN A 210 9.44 6.55 21.25
N ASN A 211 9.13 5.61 22.14
CA ASN A 211 9.08 5.88 23.58
C ASN A 211 10.47 6.29 24.11
N ALA A 212 11.53 5.60 23.69
CA ALA A 212 12.91 5.94 24.03
C ALA A 212 13.29 7.34 23.51
N LYS A 213 12.93 7.68 22.26
CA LYS A 213 13.18 9.00 21.67
C LYS A 213 12.47 10.11 22.43
N ALA A 214 11.20 9.91 22.78
CA ALA A 214 10.42 10.85 23.56
C ALA A 214 11.04 11.08 24.95
N TYR A 215 11.48 10.00 25.60
CA TYR A 215 12.16 10.05 26.89
C TYR A 215 13.49 10.82 26.80
N LEU A 216 14.37 10.45 25.87
CA LEU A 216 15.67 11.08 25.68
C LEU A 216 15.52 12.57 25.33
N LYS A 217 14.57 12.93 24.47
CA LYS A 217 14.31 14.34 24.12
C LYS A 217 14.04 15.22 25.35
N LYS A 218 13.33 14.67 26.34
CA LYS A 218 12.96 15.37 27.58
C LYS A 218 14.06 15.30 28.64
N ASN A 219 14.74 14.16 28.77
CA ASN A 219 15.52 13.81 29.96
C ASN A 219 17.01 13.55 29.69
N PHE A 220 17.54 13.80 28.48
CA PHE A 220 18.95 13.46 28.16
C PHE A 220 19.94 14.07 29.17
N ALA A 221 19.83 15.36 29.45
CA ALA A 221 20.74 16.07 30.35
C ALA A 221 20.60 15.69 31.84
N SER A 222 19.45 15.16 32.25
CA SER A 222 19.24 14.65 33.61
C SER A 222 19.60 13.17 33.73
N LEU A 223 19.71 12.46 32.61
CA LEU A 223 20.12 11.07 32.54
C LEU A 223 21.64 10.93 32.48
N ASP A 224 22.30 11.81 31.71
CA ASP A 224 23.77 12.00 31.65
C ASP A 224 24.24 12.78 32.89
N ASN A 225 24.45 12.07 34.00
CA ASN A 225 24.68 12.68 35.31
C ASN A 225 26.11 13.18 35.50
N ASP A 226 27.07 12.62 34.75
CA ASP A 226 28.47 13.07 34.76
C ASP A 226 28.74 14.14 33.68
N GLY A 227 27.77 14.41 32.81
CA GLY A 227 27.79 15.48 31.81
C GLY A 227 28.79 15.20 30.68
N ASN A 228 29.12 13.93 30.44
CA ASN A 228 30.11 13.53 29.44
C ASN A 228 29.54 13.47 28.02
N GLY A 229 28.22 13.70 27.85
CA GLY A 229 27.52 13.67 26.57
C GLY A 229 27.06 12.27 26.15
N ALA A 230 27.17 11.26 27.01
CA ALA A 230 26.87 9.87 26.72
C ALA A 230 26.26 9.14 27.92
N ILE A 231 25.35 8.21 27.64
CA ILE A 231 24.53 7.53 28.64
C ILE A 231 25.04 6.11 28.89
N THR A 232 25.33 5.82 30.15
CA THR A 232 25.71 4.49 30.63
C THR A 232 24.49 3.61 30.93
N PHE A 233 24.68 2.29 30.92
CA PHE A 233 23.63 1.36 31.34
C PHE A 233 23.20 1.61 32.80
N ASN A 234 24.14 1.97 33.68
CA ASN A 234 23.87 2.27 35.07
C ASN A 234 22.98 3.49 35.25
N GLU A 235 23.14 4.52 34.41
CA GLU A 235 22.26 5.70 34.42
C GLU A 235 20.84 5.35 33.99
N ILE A 236 20.68 4.49 32.98
CA ILE A 236 19.37 3.96 32.56
C ILE A 236 18.74 3.16 33.71
N ALA A 237 19.50 2.26 34.35
CA ALA A 237 19.00 1.46 35.46
C ALA A 237 18.60 2.33 36.67
N ALA A 238 19.41 3.33 37.01
CA ALA A 238 19.13 4.27 38.09
C ALA A 238 17.90 5.15 37.80
N ALA A 239 17.71 5.59 36.55
CA ALA A 239 16.53 6.33 36.14
C ALA A 239 15.27 5.45 36.16
N THR A 240 15.39 4.19 35.73
CA THR A 240 14.29 3.20 35.74
C THR A 240 13.77 2.97 37.15
N ALA A 241 14.67 2.86 38.14
CA ALA A 241 14.30 2.69 39.54
C ALA A 241 13.63 3.92 40.18
N LYS A 242 13.77 5.11 39.58
CA LYS A 242 13.25 6.38 40.11
C LYS A 242 11.94 6.83 39.46
N THR A 243 11.70 6.45 38.21
CA THR A 243 10.52 6.91 37.47
C THR A 243 9.26 6.11 37.83
N THR A 244 8.13 6.82 37.96
CA THR A 244 6.79 6.22 38.15
C THR A 244 5.89 6.45 36.93
N ASP A 245 6.34 7.23 35.94
CA ASP A 245 5.60 7.49 34.72
C ASP A 245 5.71 6.28 33.77
N THR A 246 4.58 5.72 33.37
CA THR A 246 4.52 4.49 32.57
C THR A 246 5.12 4.65 31.18
N ARG A 247 5.07 5.84 30.57
CA ARG A 247 5.66 6.09 29.25
C ARG A 247 7.17 6.23 29.35
N ASP A 248 7.65 6.93 30.37
CA ASP A 248 9.08 7.07 30.67
C ASP A 248 9.69 5.69 31.03
N GLN A 249 8.97 4.84 31.79
CA GLN A 249 9.36 3.45 32.07
C GLN A 249 9.51 2.62 30.80
N LYS A 250 8.56 2.71 29.85
CA LYS A 250 8.66 2.00 28.56
C LYS A 250 9.86 2.48 27.74
N GLY A 251 10.12 3.78 27.71
CA GLY A 251 11.27 4.35 27.02
C GLY A 251 12.60 3.86 27.61
N LEU A 252 12.73 3.90 28.93
CA LEU A 252 13.91 3.41 29.65
C LEU A 252 14.12 1.91 29.51
N ALA A 253 13.05 1.11 29.61
CA ALA A 253 13.11 -0.33 29.40
C ALA A 253 13.60 -0.68 27.99
N TYR A 254 13.12 0.05 26.97
CA TYR A 254 13.58 -0.14 25.60
C TYR A 254 15.05 0.26 25.41
N LEU A 255 15.49 1.39 26.01
CA LEU A 255 16.91 1.79 26.00
C LEU A 255 17.82 0.75 26.65
N ALA A 256 17.39 0.14 27.76
CA ALA A 256 18.13 -0.94 28.40
C ALA A 256 18.16 -2.21 27.53
N TYR A 257 17.01 -2.58 26.96
CA TYR A 257 16.87 -3.78 26.14
C TYR A 257 17.67 -3.72 24.83
N ARG A 258 17.81 -2.52 24.24
CA ARG A 258 18.54 -2.28 22.99
C ARG A 258 19.89 -1.61 23.21
N TYR A 259 20.39 -1.59 24.45
CA TYR A 259 21.57 -0.82 24.83
C TYR A 259 22.78 -1.11 23.93
N ASP A 260 23.09 -2.39 23.73
CA ASP A 260 24.20 -2.84 22.91
C ASP A 260 24.01 -2.55 21.42
N SER A 261 22.78 -2.66 20.92
CA SER A 261 22.44 -2.34 19.54
C SER A 261 22.48 -0.84 19.25
N ILE A 262 22.19 0.00 20.26
CA ILE A 262 22.18 1.45 20.12
C ILE A 262 23.60 2.00 20.14
N ARG A 263 24.47 1.57 21.06
CA ARG A 263 25.81 2.17 21.28
C ARG A 263 26.82 2.00 20.13
N GLY A 264 26.47 1.21 19.10
CA GLY A 264 27.28 0.98 17.91
C GLY A 264 28.56 0.16 18.16
N GLU A 265 29.03 -0.54 17.12
CA GLU A 265 30.37 -1.14 17.11
C GLU A 265 31.32 -0.18 16.41
N ASP A 266 32.13 0.60 17.13
CA ASP A 266 33.40 1.03 16.55
C ASP A 266 34.56 1.20 17.54
N THR A 267 35.70 0.73 17.06
CA THR A 267 37.07 0.64 17.62
C THR A 267 37.30 -0.34 18.77
N TYR A 268 38.09 -1.39 18.45
CA TYR A 268 38.96 -2.34 19.20
C TYR A 268 38.79 -2.62 20.72
N PHE A 269 38.10 -1.76 21.48
CA PHE A 269 37.69 -1.93 22.88
C PHE A 269 36.18 -1.67 23.13
N GLY A 270 35.41 -1.24 22.11
CA GLY A 270 33.97 -0.97 22.17
C GLY A 270 33.60 0.30 22.96
N SER A 271 32.72 1.15 22.41
CA SER A 271 32.10 2.23 23.21
C SER A 271 31.21 1.62 24.28
N SER A 272 31.40 1.98 25.55
CA SER A 272 30.57 1.50 26.67
C SER A 272 29.31 2.34 26.93
N THR A 273 28.99 3.30 26.06
CA THR A 273 27.94 4.31 26.29
C THR A 273 27.14 4.67 25.03
N ILE A 274 25.92 5.19 25.22
CA ILE A 274 25.03 5.67 24.15
C ILE A 274 25.16 7.20 24.03
N SER A 275 25.67 7.70 22.90
CA SER A 275 25.53 9.13 22.58
C SER A 275 24.20 9.44 21.89
N LYS A 276 23.85 10.72 21.78
CA LYS A 276 22.69 11.16 20.99
C LYS A 276 22.80 10.76 19.52
N LYS A 277 24.01 10.80 18.96
CA LYS A 277 24.27 10.42 17.56
C LYS A 277 24.02 8.93 17.34
N ASP A 278 24.41 8.09 18.31
CA ASP A 278 24.24 6.64 18.23
C ASP A 278 22.74 6.29 18.28
N PHE A 279 22.00 6.92 19.20
CA PHE A 279 20.55 6.75 19.26
C PHE A 279 19.84 7.28 18.01
N ASP A 280 20.22 8.45 17.48
CA ASP A 280 19.62 8.99 16.26
C ASP A 280 19.87 8.06 15.04
N LEU A 281 21.07 7.48 14.93
CA LEU A 281 21.40 6.50 13.90
C LEU A 281 20.62 5.19 14.08
N TYR A 282 20.57 4.64 15.29
CA TYR A 282 19.79 3.45 15.61
C TYR A 282 18.30 3.66 15.31
N TYR A 283 17.73 4.78 15.78
CA TYR A 283 16.34 5.13 15.56
C TYR A 283 16.01 5.23 14.07
N LYS A 284 16.89 5.87 13.29
CA LYS A 284 16.75 5.95 11.83
C LYS A 284 16.71 4.54 11.22
N ASN A 285 17.66 3.67 11.58
CA ASN A 285 17.73 2.30 11.07
C ASN A 285 16.50 1.46 11.45
N VAL A 286 15.99 1.58 12.68
CA VAL A 286 14.75 0.91 13.12
C VAL A 286 13.55 1.44 12.34
N SER A 287 13.44 2.76 12.17
CA SER A 287 12.34 3.38 11.42
C SER A 287 12.34 2.96 9.95
N GLU A 288 13.51 2.80 9.33
CA GLU A 288 13.65 2.38 7.93
C GLU A 288 13.43 0.87 7.76
N SER A 289 13.99 0.03 8.66
CA SER A 289 13.86 -1.44 8.60
C SER A 289 12.46 -1.96 8.97
N SER A 290 11.72 -1.22 9.82
CA SER A 290 10.33 -1.55 10.18
C SER A 290 9.35 -1.34 9.02
N GLN A 291 9.79 -0.68 7.95
CA GLN A 291 9.03 -0.39 6.74
C GLN A 291 9.43 -1.34 5.60
N SER A 292 9.43 -2.66 5.85
CA SER A 292 9.72 -3.62 4.78
C SER A 292 8.77 -3.39 3.59
N LYS A 293 9.21 -3.71 2.37
CA LYS A 293 8.37 -3.55 1.17
C LYS A 293 7.02 -4.26 1.35
N ALA A 294 7.01 -5.46 1.93
CA ALA A 294 5.78 -6.19 2.25
C ALA A 294 4.86 -5.41 3.19
N VAL A 295 5.41 -4.83 4.27
CA VAL A 295 4.63 -4.02 5.22
C VAL A 295 4.03 -2.80 4.53
N GLN A 296 4.81 -2.10 3.70
CA GLN A 296 4.33 -0.93 2.95
C GLN A 296 3.21 -1.31 1.96
N GLU A 297 3.43 -2.31 1.11
CA GLU A 297 2.48 -2.68 0.06
C GLU A 297 1.17 -3.23 0.62
N VAL A 298 1.24 -4.11 1.63
CA VAL A 298 0.05 -4.64 2.31
C VAL A 298 -0.70 -3.51 3.01
N SER A 299 0.00 -2.64 3.76
CA SER A 299 -0.66 -1.53 4.47
C SER A 299 -1.32 -0.55 3.49
N ASN A 300 -0.68 -0.27 2.36
CA ASN A 300 -1.24 0.56 1.30
C ASN A 300 -2.50 -0.08 0.70
N GLY A 301 -2.48 -1.39 0.40
CA GLY A 301 -3.64 -2.09 -0.15
C GLY A 301 -4.85 -2.06 0.79
N ILE A 302 -4.63 -2.29 2.10
CA ILE A 302 -5.67 -2.16 3.13
C ILE A 302 -6.21 -0.73 3.18
N TYR A 303 -5.30 0.25 3.32
CA TYR A 303 -5.67 1.65 3.51
C TYR A 303 -6.46 2.19 2.33
N PHE A 304 -5.94 2.02 1.11
CA PHE A 304 -6.61 2.55 -0.07
C PHE A 304 -7.96 1.89 -0.31
N THR A 305 -8.09 0.58 -0.11
CA THR A 305 -9.39 -0.09 -0.23
C THR A 305 -10.38 0.44 0.81
N ALA A 306 -9.96 0.57 2.07
CA ALA A 306 -10.81 1.10 3.14
C ALA A 306 -11.27 2.56 2.87
N GLN A 307 -10.40 3.41 2.34
CA GLN A 307 -10.76 4.79 1.95
C GLN A 307 -11.84 4.84 0.85
N ASN A 308 -11.94 3.79 0.04
CA ASN A 308 -12.91 3.65 -1.03
C ASN A 308 -14.21 2.93 -0.58
N GLN A 309 -14.26 2.41 0.65
CA GLN A 309 -15.42 1.78 1.28
C GLN A 309 -16.21 2.73 2.23
N ILE A 310 -15.85 4.01 2.27
CA ILE A 310 -16.50 5.00 3.17
C ILE A 310 -17.91 5.37 2.65
N PRO A 311 -18.91 5.60 3.53
CA PRO A 311 -20.25 6.07 3.15
C PRO A 311 -20.22 7.31 2.27
N GLY A 312 -21.02 7.31 1.20
CA GLY A 312 -21.08 8.38 0.20
C GLY A 312 -20.36 8.05 -1.11
N LYS A 313 -19.61 6.95 -1.18
CA LYS A 313 -19.13 6.37 -2.45
C LYS A 313 -20.28 5.59 -3.11
N ASN A 314 -20.53 5.87 -4.38
CA ASN A 314 -21.62 5.24 -5.13
C ASN A 314 -21.04 4.20 -6.09
N TYR A 315 -21.51 2.95 -5.98
CA TYR A 315 -21.07 1.84 -6.82
C TYR A 315 -21.91 1.72 -8.10
N SER A 316 -22.88 2.59 -8.30
CA SER A 316 -23.59 2.73 -9.58
C SER A 316 -22.68 3.35 -10.63
N LEU A 317 -22.97 3.10 -11.91
CA LEU A 317 -22.17 3.67 -13.01
C LEU A 317 -22.05 5.20 -12.90
N PHE A 318 -23.19 5.86 -12.70
CA PHE A 318 -23.29 7.28 -12.37
C PHE A 318 -24.05 7.42 -11.05
N ALA A 319 -23.62 8.33 -10.18
CA ALA A 319 -24.26 8.49 -8.88
C ALA A 319 -25.67 9.10 -8.94
N ASP A 320 -25.91 9.97 -9.93
CA ASP A 320 -27.21 10.52 -10.30
C ASP A 320 -27.57 9.98 -11.69
N ALA A 321 -28.27 8.84 -11.72
CA ALA A 321 -28.64 8.17 -12.98
C ALA A 321 -29.60 9.01 -13.84
N ASP A 322 -30.37 9.92 -13.22
CA ASP A 322 -31.28 10.83 -13.93
C ASP A 322 -30.53 12.01 -14.57
N ASN A 323 -29.33 12.34 -14.05
CA ASN A 323 -28.49 13.40 -14.59
C ASN A 323 -27.00 13.03 -14.60
N PRO A 324 -26.60 12.03 -15.42
CA PRO A 324 -25.25 11.46 -15.39
C PRO A 324 -24.16 12.47 -15.75
N LEU A 325 -24.48 13.52 -16.52
CA LEU A 325 -23.53 14.58 -16.86
C LEU A 325 -23.03 15.35 -15.64
N LYS A 326 -23.81 15.45 -14.55
CA LYS A 326 -23.34 16.07 -13.30
C LYS A 326 -22.24 15.26 -12.62
N ASN A 327 -22.17 13.96 -12.91
CA ASN A 327 -21.18 13.07 -12.33
C ASN A 327 -19.89 12.99 -13.15
N ILE A 328 -19.91 13.44 -14.40
CA ILE A 328 -18.73 13.44 -15.27
C ILE A 328 -17.91 14.70 -14.97
N THR A 329 -17.12 14.60 -13.90
CA THR A 329 -16.21 15.64 -13.40
C THR A 329 -14.80 15.07 -13.23
N VAL A 330 -13.80 15.94 -13.33
CA VAL A 330 -12.40 15.55 -13.12
C VAL A 330 -12.15 15.00 -11.72
N ASP A 331 -12.98 15.34 -10.74
CA ASP A 331 -12.88 14.82 -9.36
C ASP A 331 -13.16 13.30 -9.24
N ALA A 332 -13.74 12.68 -10.27
CA ALA A 332 -13.92 11.23 -10.36
C ALA A 332 -12.71 10.51 -10.99
N VAL A 333 -11.75 11.26 -11.56
CA VAL A 333 -10.50 10.76 -12.15
C VAL A 333 -9.37 10.98 -11.13
N LYS A 334 -9.07 9.93 -10.37
CA LYS A 334 -8.12 9.87 -9.25
C LYS A 334 -7.31 8.59 -9.34
N GLN A 335 -6.27 8.63 -10.16
CA GLN A 335 -5.31 7.56 -10.31
C GLN A 335 -4.71 7.16 -8.95
N GLN A 336 -4.53 5.85 -8.72
CA GLN A 336 -3.84 5.34 -7.53
C GLN A 336 -2.56 4.56 -7.87
N SER A 337 -2.59 3.22 -7.81
CA SER A 337 -1.39 2.42 -7.58
C SER A 337 -0.68 1.93 -8.85
N ILE A 338 -1.22 2.21 -10.04
CA ILE A 338 -0.65 1.77 -11.32
C ILE A 338 -0.14 2.95 -12.15
N GLY A 339 0.79 2.69 -13.06
CA GLY A 339 1.48 3.68 -13.89
C GLY A 339 0.73 4.06 -15.16
N ASP A 340 -0.55 4.41 -15.07
CA ASP A 340 -1.42 4.77 -16.19
C ASP A 340 -1.77 6.27 -16.26
N CYS A 341 -0.92 7.11 -15.66
CA CYS A 341 -1.11 8.56 -15.58
C CYS A 341 -1.35 9.23 -16.94
N TYR A 342 -0.74 8.72 -17.99
CA TYR A 342 -0.93 9.18 -19.36
C TYR A 342 -2.38 9.05 -19.82
N PHE A 343 -3.05 7.96 -19.45
CA PHE A 343 -4.45 7.72 -19.74
C PHE A 343 -5.36 8.59 -18.89
N GLU A 344 -5.14 8.61 -17.57
CA GLU A 344 -5.98 9.38 -16.64
C GLU A 344 -5.87 10.90 -16.86
N ALA A 345 -4.69 11.40 -17.23
CA ALA A 345 -4.52 12.78 -17.68
C ALA A 345 -5.29 13.07 -18.98
N GLY A 346 -5.30 12.13 -19.92
CA GLY A 346 -6.10 12.21 -21.15
C GLY A 346 -7.60 12.22 -20.85
N LEU A 347 -8.06 11.30 -19.99
CA LEU A 347 -9.47 11.18 -19.61
C LEU A 347 -9.97 12.43 -18.90
N ALA A 348 -9.20 12.96 -17.94
CA ALA A 348 -9.54 14.23 -17.30
C ALA A 348 -9.58 15.41 -18.29
N SER A 349 -8.72 15.41 -19.31
CA SER A 349 -8.78 16.42 -20.38
C SER A 349 -10.05 16.29 -21.22
N LEU A 350 -10.48 15.06 -21.55
CA LEU A 350 -11.74 14.81 -22.26
C LEU A 350 -12.95 15.23 -21.43
N VAL A 351 -12.95 14.96 -20.12
CA VAL A 351 -14.02 15.33 -19.19
C VAL A 351 -14.24 16.84 -19.17
N LEU A 352 -13.15 17.61 -19.09
CA LEU A 352 -13.23 19.08 -19.12
C LEU A 352 -13.70 19.62 -20.47
N ALA A 353 -13.19 19.02 -21.54
CA ALA A 353 -13.46 19.50 -22.87
C ALA A 353 -14.89 19.16 -23.32
N ARG A 354 -15.32 17.91 -23.10
CA ARG A 354 -16.48 17.28 -23.73
C ARG A 354 -17.06 16.14 -22.88
N PRO A 355 -17.69 16.43 -21.73
CA PRO A 355 -18.25 15.39 -20.85
C PRO A 355 -19.34 14.54 -21.53
N ASN A 356 -20.03 15.08 -22.54
CA ASN A 356 -20.99 14.33 -23.35
C ASN A 356 -20.35 13.18 -24.15
N ASP A 357 -19.09 13.30 -24.57
CA ASP A 357 -18.39 12.23 -25.30
C ASP A 357 -18.05 11.08 -24.34
N VAL A 358 -17.76 11.39 -23.06
CA VAL A 358 -17.59 10.40 -21.98
C VAL A 358 -18.90 9.67 -21.68
N LEU A 359 -20.03 10.36 -21.63
CA LEU A 359 -21.31 9.71 -21.41
C LEU A 359 -21.64 8.72 -22.54
N LYS A 360 -21.39 9.11 -23.79
CA LYS A 360 -21.72 8.29 -24.98
C LYS A 360 -20.83 7.06 -25.14
N MET A 361 -19.61 7.07 -24.59
CA MET A 361 -18.70 5.93 -24.76
C MET A 361 -19.07 4.74 -23.87
N ILE A 362 -19.90 4.91 -22.83
CA ILE A 362 -20.25 3.82 -21.91
C ILE A 362 -21.68 3.37 -22.16
N LYS A 363 -21.86 2.07 -22.30
CA LYS A 363 -23.17 1.39 -22.30
C LYS A 363 -23.25 0.45 -21.10
N ASP A 364 -24.28 0.63 -20.28
CA ASP A 364 -24.71 -0.40 -19.32
C ASP A 364 -25.46 -1.52 -20.06
N ASN A 365 -25.10 -2.76 -19.77
CA ASN A 365 -25.71 -3.93 -20.39
C ASN A 365 -26.81 -4.56 -19.51
N ASP A 366 -27.10 -3.98 -18.33
CA ASP A 366 -28.11 -4.44 -17.37
C ASP A 366 -27.88 -5.87 -16.84
N ASP A 367 -26.65 -6.39 -16.99
CA ASP A 367 -26.25 -7.75 -16.58
C ASP A 367 -25.02 -7.77 -15.66
N GLY A 368 -24.63 -6.60 -15.15
CA GLY A 368 -23.41 -6.43 -14.33
C GLY A 368 -22.14 -6.23 -15.15
N THR A 369 -22.26 -6.06 -16.47
CA THR A 369 -21.17 -5.67 -17.37
C THR A 369 -21.42 -4.30 -18.01
N TYR A 370 -20.34 -3.69 -18.46
CA TYR A 370 -20.35 -2.43 -19.20
C TYR A 370 -19.60 -2.62 -20.51
N THR A 371 -20.10 -2.02 -21.58
CA THR A 371 -19.39 -1.94 -22.86
C THR A 371 -18.91 -0.51 -23.08
N VAL A 372 -17.61 -0.36 -23.29
CA VAL A 372 -16.98 0.92 -23.63
C VAL A 372 -16.61 0.93 -25.11
N THR A 373 -17.03 1.97 -25.84
CA THR A 373 -16.62 2.22 -27.22
C THR A 373 -15.78 3.48 -27.27
N PHE A 374 -14.47 3.31 -27.37
CA PHE A 374 -13.52 4.42 -27.43
C PHE A 374 -13.70 5.23 -28.73
N PRO A 375 -13.71 6.58 -28.68
CA PRO A 375 -13.85 7.40 -29.88
C PRO A 375 -12.75 7.17 -30.93
N GLY A 376 -11.53 6.83 -30.50
CA GLY A 376 -10.41 6.47 -31.37
C GLY A 376 -10.46 5.04 -31.93
N ALA A 377 -11.34 4.18 -31.39
CA ALA A 377 -11.53 2.79 -31.82
C ALA A 377 -13.03 2.43 -31.87
N PRO A 378 -13.82 3.12 -32.72
CA PRO A 378 -15.29 3.01 -32.69
C PRO A 378 -15.83 1.64 -33.13
N ASN A 379 -15.01 0.85 -33.82
CA ASN A 379 -15.39 -0.49 -34.30
C ASN A 379 -14.95 -1.61 -33.34
N GLU A 380 -14.37 -1.27 -32.19
CA GLU A 380 -13.76 -2.21 -31.26
C GLU A 380 -14.32 -2.01 -29.84
N PRO A 381 -15.61 -2.29 -29.62
CA PRO A 381 -16.24 -2.15 -28.31
C PRO A 381 -15.63 -3.15 -27.31
N VAL A 382 -15.25 -2.66 -26.14
CA VAL A 382 -14.62 -3.45 -25.08
C VAL A 382 -15.61 -3.67 -23.95
N THR A 383 -15.92 -4.94 -23.67
CA THR A 383 -16.83 -5.30 -22.56
C THR A 383 -16.04 -5.73 -21.33
N VAL A 384 -16.38 -5.13 -20.18
CA VAL A 384 -15.77 -5.39 -18.87
C VAL A 384 -16.85 -5.62 -17.81
N LYS A 385 -16.52 -6.40 -16.78
CA LYS A 385 -17.38 -6.53 -15.59
C LYS A 385 -17.33 -5.25 -14.76
N LYS A 386 -18.40 -4.99 -14.00
CA LYS A 386 -18.41 -3.98 -12.94
C LYS A 386 -17.14 -4.10 -12.06
N PRO A 387 -16.51 -2.97 -11.67
CA PRO A 387 -15.39 -2.99 -10.72
C PRO A 387 -15.79 -3.61 -9.37
N THR A 388 -14.91 -4.41 -8.77
CA THR A 388 -15.06 -4.90 -7.39
C THR A 388 -14.58 -3.86 -6.38
N GLU A 389 -14.91 -4.02 -5.09
CA GLU A 389 -14.36 -3.19 -4.01
C GLU A 389 -12.83 -3.24 -3.96
N ALA A 390 -12.24 -4.43 -4.20
CA ALA A 390 -10.80 -4.60 -4.23
C ALA A 390 -10.16 -3.82 -5.39
N GLU A 391 -10.77 -3.83 -6.58
CA GLU A 391 -10.30 -3.05 -7.74
C GLU A 391 -10.32 -1.55 -7.47
N LEU A 392 -11.39 -1.05 -6.84
CA LEU A 392 -11.52 0.39 -6.48
C LEU A 392 -10.49 0.85 -5.44
N GLY A 393 -9.91 -0.08 -4.69
CA GLY A 393 -8.81 0.19 -3.74
C GLY A 393 -7.43 0.26 -4.38
N ILE A 394 -7.25 -0.21 -5.62
CA ILE A 394 -5.92 -0.35 -6.24
C ILE A 394 -5.76 0.57 -7.46
N TYR A 395 -6.78 0.66 -8.30
CA TYR A 395 -6.77 1.43 -9.55
C TYR A 395 -7.37 2.82 -9.32
N ASN A 396 -8.03 3.43 -10.31
CA ASN A 396 -8.75 4.68 -10.10
C ASN A 396 -9.62 4.63 -8.82
N ALA A 397 -9.58 5.66 -7.99
CA ALA A 397 -10.30 5.66 -6.73
C ALA A 397 -11.82 5.74 -6.95
N ALA A 398 -12.59 5.05 -6.11
CA ALA A 398 -14.02 5.25 -6.04
C ALA A 398 -14.34 6.72 -5.72
N SER A 399 -15.42 7.22 -6.30
CA SER A 399 -15.85 8.60 -6.09
C SER A 399 -17.32 8.68 -5.68
N GLU A 400 -17.73 9.85 -5.18
CA GLU A 400 -19.16 10.13 -4.94
C GLU A 400 -19.95 10.28 -6.26
N TYR A 401 -19.25 10.29 -7.40
CA TYR A 401 -19.81 10.48 -8.73
C TYR A 401 -20.09 9.15 -9.46
N GLY A 402 -19.91 8.00 -8.81
CA GLY A 402 -20.07 6.69 -9.43
C GLY A 402 -18.74 6.09 -9.91
N VAL A 403 -18.84 4.95 -10.62
CA VAL A 403 -17.69 4.15 -11.07
C VAL A 403 -17.39 4.28 -12.57
N TRP A 404 -17.97 5.27 -13.26
CA TRP A 404 -17.78 5.45 -14.70
C TRP A 404 -16.30 5.56 -15.11
N ALA A 405 -15.47 6.25 -14.32
CA ALA A 405 -14.04 6.41 -14.61
C ALA A 405 -13.30 5.06 -14.49
N ASN A 406 -13.60 4.28 -13.45
CA ASN A 406 -13.09 2.92 -13.26
C ASN A 406 -13.46 1.97 -14.40
N VAL A 407 -14.69 2.09 -14.90
CA VAL A 407 -15.17 1.29 -16.03
C VAL A 407 -14.37 1.60 -17.30
N ILE A 408 -14.12 2.89 -17.56
CA ILE A 408 -13.31 3.34 -18.71
C ILE A 408 -11.85 2.89 -18.57
N GLU A 409 -11.23 3.08 -17.39
CA GLU A 409 -9.87 2.64 -17.07
C GLU A 409 -9.70 1.12 -17.29
N LYS A 410 -10.62 0.33 -16.73
CA LYS A 410 -10.65 -1.13 -16.88
C LYS A 410 -10.80 -1.56 -18.34
N ALA A 411 -11.67 -0.88 -19.10
CA ALA A 411 -11.85 -1.15 -20.53
C ALA A 411 -10.61 -0.77 -21.35
N PHE A 412 -9.92 0.32 -20.99
CA PHE A 412 -8.71 0.73 -21.67
C PHE A 412 -7.56 -0.26 -21.41
N GLY A 413 -7.40 -0.72 -20.16
CA GLY A 413 -6.42 -1.75 -19.86
C GLY A 413 -6.68 -3.04 -20.65
N LYS A 414 -7.94 -3.48 -20.72
CA LYS A 414 -8.33 -4.63 -21.55
C LYS A 414 -8.02 -4.41 -23.04
N TYR A 415 -8.40 -3.25 -23.59
CA TYR A 415 -8.09 -2.87 -24.97
C TYR A 415 -6.59 -2.99 -25.25
N ARG A 416 -5.76 -2.45 -24.35
CA ARG A 416 -4.31 -2.44 -24.50
C ARG A 416 -3.69 -3.84 -24.40
N GLN A 417 -4.22 -4.73 -23.56
CA GLN A 417 -3.81 -6.14 -23.53
C GLN A 417 -4.10 -6.88 -24.84
N GLU A 418 -5.24 -6.61 -25.45
CA GLU A 418 -5.64 -7.23 -26.73
C GLU A 418 -4.78 -6.73 -27.91
N HIS A 419 -4.26 -5.50 -27.81
CA HIS A 419 -3.56 -4.81 -28.91
C HIS A 419 -2.03 -4.77 -28.78
N ASN A 420 -1.47 -4.89 -27.58
CA ASN A 420 -0.03 -4.82 -27.37
C ASN A 420 0.58 -6.23 -27.27
N GLU A 421 1.37 -6.64 -28.26
CA GLU A 421 1.99 -7.98 -28.32
C GLU A 421 2.82 -8.33 -27.09
N LYS A 422 3.45 -7.32 -26.44
CA LYS A 422 4.23 -7.54 -25.21
C LYS A 422 3.38 -7.87 -23.98
N GLN A 423 2.07 -7.65 -24.04
CA GLN A 423 1.14 -7.88 -22.94
C GLN A 423 0.33 -9.18 -23.10
N LYS A 424 0.30 -9.77 -24.30
CA LYS A 424 -0.51 -10.95 -24.65
C LYS A 424 -0.14 -12.22 -23.88
N ASP A 425 1.14 -12.39 -23.51
CA ASP A 425 1.61 -13.58 -22.79
C ASP A 425 1.31 -13.55 -21.27
N SER A 426 0.67 -12.49 -20.76
CA SER A 426 0.42 -12.29 -19.30
C SER A 426 -1.04 -12.08 -18.91
N THR A 427 -1.99 -12.22 -19.83
CA THR A 427 -3.41 -11.87 -19.60
C THR A 427 -4.07 -12.68 -18.49
N ASP A 428 -3.61 -13.91 -18.26
CA ASP A 428 -4.15 -14.79 -17.22
C ASP A 428 -3.62 -14.44 -15.81
N GLN A 429 -2.52 -13.68 -15.73
CA GLN A 429 -1.83 -13.33 -14.49
C GLN A 429 -2.10 -11.89 -14.06
N ARG A 430 -2.93 -11.17 -14.82
CA ARG A 430 -3.18 -9.75 -14.64
C ARG A 430 -4.67 -9.48 -14.69
N THR A 431 -5.11 -8.44 -13.98
CA THR A 431 -6.48 -7.95 -14.18
C THR A 431 -6.57 -7.22 -15.52
N PRO A 432 -7.77 -7.02 -16.08
CA PRO A 432 -7.93 -6.20 -17.28
C PRO A 432 -7.37 -4.78 -17.10
N THR A 433 -7.59 -4.15 -15.94
CA THR A 433 -7.12 -2.78 -15.65
C THR A 433 -5.60 -2.67 -15.68
N GLU A 434 -4.88 -3.68 -15.20
CA GLU A 434 -3.41 -3.71 -15.26
C GLU A 434 -2.83 -3.63 -16.69
N GLY A 435 -3.63 -3.87 -17.73
CA GLY A 435 -3.20 -3.61 -19.10
C GLY A 435 -2.79 -2.15 -19.36
N ALA A 436 -3.33 -1.21 -18.59
CA ALA A 436 -3.00 0.22 -18.67
C ALA A 436 -1.67 0.56 -17.97
N ASP A 437 -1.20 -0.32 -17.08
CA ASP A 437 0.00 -0.13 -16.25
C ASP A 437 1.31 -0.21 -17.06
N GLY A 438 2.43 0.13 -16.42
CA GLY A 438 3.78 0.07 -17.00
C GLY A 438 4.19 1.30 -17.79
N GLY A 439 3.45 2.41 -17.66
CA GLY A 439 3.68 3.63 -18.42
C GLY A 439 3.12 3.55 -19.85
N GLY A 440 3.03 4.71 -20.49
CA GLY A 440 2.50 4.88 -21.84
C GLY A 440 2.72 6.31 -22.31
N GLN A 441 2.38 6.58 -23.56
CA GLN A 441 2.56 7.94 -24.11
C GLN A 441 1.26 8.74 -23.97
N ILE A 442 1.37 10.03 -23.65
CA ILE A 442 0.20 10.92 -23.64
C ILE A 442 -0.51 10.96 -25.01
N SER A 443 0.21 10.79 -26.11
CA SER A 443 -0.34 10.68 -27.47
C SER A 443 -1.17 9.40 -27.69
N GLU A 444 -0.80 8.28 -27.06
CA GLU A 444 -1.55 7.01 -27.10
C GLU A 444 -2.93 7.21 -26.46
N ALA A 445 -2.95 7.75 -25.24
CA ALA A 445 -4.19 8.06 -24.52
C ALA A 445 -5.07 9.06 -25.30
N MET A 446 -4.47 10.13 -25.80
CA MET A 446 -5.19 11.14 -26.58
C MET A 446 -5.79 10.55 -27.86
N SER A 447 -5.08 9.62 -28.52
CA SER A 447 -5.54 9.00 -29.77
C SER A 447 -6.63 7.94 -29.57
N ILE A 448 -6.71 7.30 -28.40
CA ILE A 448 -7.82 6.36 -28.10
C ILE A 448 -9.06 7.12 -27.59
N LEU A 449 -8.88 8.20 -26.83
CA LEU A 449 -9.96 9.01 -26.24
C LEU A 449 -10.60 10.01 -27.23
N SER A 450 -10.00 10.21 -28.39
CA SER A 450 -10.51 11.11 -29.43
C SER A 450 -10.51 10.41 -30.80
N PRO A 451 -11.48 10.71 -31.67
CA PRO A 451 -11.47 10.21 -33.05
C PRO A 451 -10.34 10.85 -33.89
N ARG A 452 -9.68 11.88 -33.34
CA ARG A 452 -8.56 12.60 -33.96
C ARG A 452 -7.26 12.21 -33.24
N PRO A 453 -6.40 11.40 -33.88
CA PRO A 453 -5.13 11.00 -33.28
C PRO A 453 -4.27 12.22 -33.02
N SER A 454 -3.50 12.18 -31.94
CA SER A 454 -2.73 13.33 -31.48
C SER A 454 -1.25 12.93 -31.36
N GLU A 455 -0.36 13.87 -31.68
CA GLU A 455 1.08 13.66 -31.68
C GLU A 455 1.76 14.42 -30.54
N ILE A 456 2.91 13.92 -30.10
CA ILE A 456 3.74 14.62 -29.12
C ILE A 456 4.40 15.80 -29.82
N GLU A 457 4.26 16.98 -29.22
CA GLU A 457 4.95 18.19 -29.60
C GLU A 457 6.00 18.55 -28.53
N TRP A 458 7.20 18.87 -28.98
CA TRP A 458 8.28 19.31 -28.10
C TRP A 458 8.25 20.82 -27.93
N CYS A 459 8.38 21.29 -26.69
CA CYS A 459 8.48 22.72 -26.38
C CYS A 459 9.76 23.33 -26.95
N ASP A 460 10.81 22.53 -27.15
CA ASP A 460 12.05 23.01 -27.76
C ASP A 460 11.80 23.48 -29.21
N GLY A 461 12.42 24.61 -29.58
CA GLY A 461 12.22 25.24 -30.89
C GLY A 461 10.92 26.04 -31.09
N GLN A 462 9.96 26.00 -30.15
CA GLN A 462 8.72 26.81 -30.21
C GLN A 462 8.85 28.09 -29.35
N GLN A 463 8.06 29.13 -29.65
CA GLN A 463 7.96 30.32 -28.79
C GLN A 463 6.84 30.17 -27.75
N ASP A 464 7.01 30.78 -26.58
CA ASP A 464 6.00 30.74 -25.49
C ASP A 464 4.64 31.23 -25.97
N ASP A 465 4.63 32.31 -26.77
CA ASP A 465 3.43 32.92 -27.31
C ASP A 465 2.70 32.01 -28.31
N GLU A 466 3.43 31.19 -29.06
CA GLU A 466 2.87 30.24 -30.02
C GLU A 466 2.18 29.09 -29.29
N ILE A 467 2.84 28.51 -28.28
CA ILE A 467 2.25 27.43 -27.47
C ILE A 467 1.05 27.97 -26.68
N PHE A 468 1.17 29.14 -26.06
CA PHE A 468 0.07 29.75 -25.31
C PHE A 468 -1.13 30.04 -26.21
N ALA A 469 -0.92 30.61 -27.40
CA ALA A 469 -1.99 30.84 -28.37
C ALA A 469 -2.64 29.54 -28.82
N LYS A 470 -1.86 28.47 -29.03
CA LYS A 470 -2.38 27.14 -29.36
C LYS A 470 -3.25 26.58 -28.24
N PHE A 471 -2.81 26.67 -26.99
CA PHE A 471 -3.60 26.22 -25.84
C PHE A 471 -4.87 27.04 -25.67
N LYS A 472 -4.79 28.36 -25.87
CA LYS A 472 -5.93 29.27 -25.82
C LYS A 472 -6.97 28.96 -26.91
N ASP A 473 -6.53 28.70 -28.15
CA ASP A 473 -7.43 28.28 -29.24
C ASP A 473 -8.05 26.91 -28.96
N ALA A 474 -7.26 25.94 -28.50
CA ALA A 474 -7.75 24.60 -28.18
C ALA A 474 -8.81 24.60 -27.06
N LEU A 475 -8.58 25.34 -25.97
CA LEU A 475 -9.51 25.41 -24.84
C LEU A 475 -10.70 26.36 -25.07
N GLY A 476 -10.56 27.34 -25.96
CA GLY A 476 -11.58 28.35 -26.26
C GLY A 476 -12.48 28.02 -27.47
N ASP A 477 -12.29 26.87 -28.11
CA ASP A 477 -13.06 26.44 -29.28
C ASP A 477 -14.53 26.16 -28.91
N GLU A 478 -15.47 26.25 -29.88
CA GLU A 478 -16.89 25.91 -29.65
C GLU A 478 -17.05 24.45 -29.19
N ARG A 479 -16.15 23.60 -29.68
CA ARG A 479 -15.90 22.25 -29.17
C ARG A 479 -14.48 22.23 -28.58
N PRO A 480 -14.32 22.50 -27.27
CA PRO A 480 -13.00 22.52 -26.64
C PRO A 480 -12.24 21.23 -26.93
N ARG A 481 -10.93 21.36 -27.13
CA ARG A 481 -10.00 20.29 -27.51
C ARG A 481 -9.17 19.85 -26.31
N MET A 482 -8.80 18.57 -26.29
CA MET A 482 -7.98 18.01 -25.21
C MET A 482 -6.54 18.52 -25.30
N ILE A 483 -5.91 18.69 -24.14
CA ILE A 483 -4.50 19.03 -23.99
C ILE A 483 -3.91 18.28 -22.79
N THR A 484 -2.78 17.62 -23.00
CA THR A 484 -1.99 16.95 -21.97
C THR A 484 -0.52 17.34 -22.06
N ALA A 485 0.21 17.26 -20.96
CA ALA A 485 1.65 17.53 -20.89
C ALA A 485 2.35 16.50 -20.01
N GLY A 486 3.64 16.27 -20.24
CA GLY A 486 4.43 15.32 -19.45
C GLY A 486 5.70 15.94 -18.88
N THR A 487 6.09 15.49 -17.69
CA THR A 487 7.34 15.86 -17.04
C THR A 487 8.46 14.87 -17.41
N PRO A 488 9.73 15.30 -17.40
CA PRO A 488 10.86 14.39 -17.55
C PRO A 488 11.15 13.66 -16.23
N GLY A 489 12.07 12.70 -16.27
CA GLY A 489 12.59 12.01 -15.09
C GLY A 489 12.59 10.49 -15.24
N GLU A 490 13.02 9.80 -14.20
CA GLU A 490 13.14 8.33 -14.21
C GLU A 490 12.01 7.64 -13.43
N SER A 491 11.43 8.29 -12.42
CA SER A 491 10.39 7.71 -11.57
C SER A 491 9.40 8.74 -11.04
N ASP A 492 8.13 8.34 -11.00
CA ASP A 492 7.02 9.02 -10.33
C ASP A 492 7.14 9.10 -8.79
N ARG A 493 8.10 8.37 -8.21
CA ARG A 493 8.46 8.47 -6.78
C ARG A 493 9.24 9.74 -6.46
N GLU A 494 9.79 10.40 -7.48
CA GLU A 494 10.61 11.60 -7.33
C GLU A 494 9.86 12.88 -7.75
N ARG A 495 10.46 14.02 -7.42
CA ARG A 495 9.96 15.35 -7.77
C ARG A 495 11.04 16.11 -8.52
N LEU A 496 10.62 16.98 -9.43
CA LEU A 496 11.46 18.02 -10.01
C LEU A 496 11.72 19.12 -8.98
N ASP A 497 12.70 19.98 -9.23
CA ASP A 497 12.96 21.17 -8.42
C ASP A 497 11.73 22.12 -8.35
N SER A 498 10.87 22.09 -9.37
CA SER A 498 9.59 22.81 -9.39
C SER A 498 8.50 22.19 -8.51
N GLY A 499 8.78 21.06 -7.87
CA GLY A 499 7.84 20.33 -7.00
C GLY A 499 6.88 19.40 -7.74
N TYR A 500 6.87 19.39 -9.08
CA TYR A 500 6.06 18.49 -9.90
C TYR A 500 6.62 17.06 -9.88
N VAL A 501 5.73 16.07 -9.98
CA VAL A 501 6.08 14.64 -10.12
C VAL A 501 6.93 14.43 -11.37
N GLN A 502 8.05 13.72 -11.24
CA GLN A 502 8.87 13.28 -12.37
C GLN A 502 8.20 12.15 -13.16
N ASN A 503 8.56 12.00 -14.44
CA ASN A 503 8.07 10.91 -15.31
C ASN A 503 6.53 10.75 -15.24
N HIS A 504 5.79 11.86 -15.29
CA HIS A 504 4.35 11.89 -14.98
C HIS A 504 3.57 12.77 -15.94
N ALA A 505 2.34 12.36 -16.25
CA ALA A 505 1.44 13.07 -17.16
C ALA A 505 0.44 13.95 -16.41
N TYR A 506 0.08 15.08 -17.03
CA TYR A 506 -0.85 16.08 -16.51
C TYR A 506 -1.82 16.53 -17.60
N SER A 507 -3.03 16.92 -17.22
CA SER A 507 -3.96 17.62 -18.11
C SER A 507 -3.67 19.11 -18.06
N VAL A 508 -3.69 19.80 -19.20
CA VAL A 508 -3.70 21.28 -19.22
C VAL A 508 -5.16 21.71 -19.18
N VAL A 509 -5.57 22.39 -18.11
CA VAL A 509 -7.00 22.65 -17.82
C VAL A 509 -7.42 24.09 -18.08
N ARG A 510 -6.47 25.03 -18.08
CA ARG A 510 -6.74 26.45 -18.31
C ARG A 510 -5.49 27.18 -18.77
N VAL A 511 -5.69 28.19 -19.61
CA VAL A 511 -4.72 29.28 -19.80
C VAL A 511 -5.39 30.62 -19.51
N ARG A 512 -4.64 31.57 -18.96
CA ARG A 512 -5.13 32.93 -18.75
C ARG A 512 -4.01 33.95 -18.93
N GLU A 513 -4.42 35.17 -19.25
CA GLU A 513 -3.56 36.34 -19.32
C GLU A 513 -4.13 37.37 -18.35
N ASP A 514 -3.28 38.00 -17.53
CA ASP A 514 -3.71 39.07 -16.64
C ASP A 514 -3.70 40.44 -17.33
N ASP A 515 -4.20 41.48 -16.65
CA ASP A 515 -4.30 42.84 -17.20
C ASP A 515 -2.94 43.47 -17.55
N ARG A 516 -1.83 42.86 -17.10
CA ARG A 516 -0.46 43.30 -17.38
C ARG A 516 0.19 42.51 -18.53
N GLY A 517 -0.55 41.59 -19.15
CA GLY A 517 -0.06 40.71 -20.21
C GLY A 517 0.74 39.50 -19.72
N ASN A 518 0.74 39.22 -18.41
CA ASN A 518 1.42 38.02 -17.91
C ASN A 518 0.57 36.78 -18.19
N LYS A 519 1.19 35.76 -18.77
CA LYS A 519 0.55 34.51 -19.18
C LYS A 519 0.73 33.43 -18.12
N PHE A 520 -0.35 32.71 -17.85
CA PHE A 520 -0.41 31.63 -16.87
C PHE A 520 -1.07 30.39 -17.48
N VAL A 521 -0.67 29.23 -17.01
CA VAL A 521 -1.28 27.94 -17.34
C VAL A 521 -1.59 27.19 -16.05
N SER A 522 -2.76 26.56 -16.02
CA SER A 522 -3.15 25.62 -14.98
C SER A 522 -3.06 24.20 -15.51
N VAL A 523 -2.42 23.33 -14.73
CA VAL A 523 -2.29 21.90 -15.01
C VAL A 523 -2.90 21.11 -13.87
N ARG A 524 -3.42 19.92 -14.18
CA ARG A 524 -4.03 19.00 -13.20
C ARG A 524 -3.22 17.72 -13.13
N ASN A 525 -2.81 17.36 -11.92
CA ASN A 525 -2.26 16.04 -11.62
C ASN A 525 -3.41 14.99 -11.56
N PRO A 526 -3.37 13.91 -12.37
CA PRO A 526 -4.40 12.86 -12.34
C PRO A 526 -4.51 12.10 -11.01
N TRP A 527 -3.53 12.20 -10.11
CA TRP A 527 -3.64 11.70 -8.74
C TRP A 527 -4.67 12.47 -7.88
N GLY A 528 -5.10 13.66 -8.33
CA GLY A 528 -5.93 14.57 -7.54
C GLY A 528 -5.14 15.27 -6.43
N GLY A 529 -5.82 15.63 -5.34
CA GLY A 529 -5.19 16.24 -4.15
C GLY A 529 -6.10 16.22 -2.92
N GLU A 530 -5.51 16.43 -1.73
CA GLU A 530 -6.23 16.39 -0.44
C GLU A 530 -7.23 17.54 -0.25
N HIS A 531 -6.99 18.70 -0.88
CA HIS A 531 -7.82 19.91 -0.74
C HIS A 531 -8.06 20.70 -2.04
N LYS A 532 -7.45 20.26 -3.15
CA LYS A 532 -7.69 20.72 -4.52
C LYS A 532 -7.80 19.47 -5.38
N ASP A 533 -8.51 19.54 -6.49
CA ASP A 533 -8.65 18.51 -7.53
C ASP A 533 -7.34 18.07 -8.22
N GLY A 534 -6.17 18.40 -7.64
CA GLY A 534 -4.85 18.22 -8.24
C GLY A 534 -4.40 19.38 -9.13
N THR A 535 -5.17 20.47 -9.20
CA THR A 535 -4.84 21.62 -10.07
C THR A 535 -3.87 22.60 -9.42
N SER A 536 -2.83 22.96 -10.17
CA SER A 536 -1.88 24.02 -9.85
C SER A 536 -1.74 24.98 -11.03
N GLU A 537 -1.42 26.24 -10.74
CA GLU A 537 -1.19 27.27 -11.75
C GLU A 537 0.26 27.76 -11.68
N MET A 538 0.85 28.04 -12.83
CA MET A 538 2.21 28.59 -12.96
C MET A 538 2.30 29.65 -14.06
N PRO A 539 3.29 30.54 -14.02
CA PRO A 539 3.66 31.38 -15.16
C PRO A 539 3.98 30.52 -16.38
N PHE A 540 3.56 30.94 -17.57
CA PHE A 540 3.76 30.14 -18.78
C PHE A 540 5.25 29.90 -19.12
N ALA A 541 6.12 30.85 -18.77
CA ALA A 541 7.56 30.67 -18.92
C ALA A 541 8.14 29.56 -18.03
N GLU A 542 7.47 29.21 -16.93
CA GLU A 542 7.83 28.07 -16.08
C GLU A 542 7.33 26.74 -16.66
N PHE A 543 6.17 26.76 -17.32
CA PHE A 543 5.58 25.56 -17.93
C PHE A 543 6.57 24.82 -18.84
N ARG A 544 7.27 25.52 -19.74
CA ARG A 544 8.22 24.87 -20.64
C ARG A 544 9.41 24.22 -19.95
N LYS A 545 9.83 24.77 -18.81
CA LYS A 545 10.95 24.22 -18.02
C LYS A 545 10.53 22.94 -17.31
N THR A 546 9.27 22.89 -16.88
CA THR A 546 8.69 21.75 -16.17
C THR A 546 8.17 20.67 -17.13
N PHE A 547 7.61 21.07 -18.26
CA PHE A 547 6.94 20.22 -19.26
C PHE A 547 7.63 20.38 -20.62
N PRO A 548 8.65 19.54 -20.93
CA PRO A 548 9.39 19.64 -22.18
C PRO A 548 8.59 19.19 -23.41
N TYR A 549 7.46 18.50 -23.21
CA TYR A 549 6.59 18.05 -24.29
C TYR A 549 5.11 18.08 -23.86
N TYR A 550 4.24 18.22 -24.85
CA TYR A 550 2.79 18.26 -24.69
C TYR A 550 2.10 17.60 -25.89
N CYS A 551 0.79 17.42 -25.79
CA CYS A 551 -0.06 16.90 -26.85
C CYS A 551 -1.34 17.73 -26.88
N VAL A 552 -1.76 18.18 -28.07
CA VAL A 552 -3.01 18.92 -28.29
C VAL A 552 -3.82 18.15 -29.33
N GLU A 553 -5.08 17.86 -29.02
CA GLU A 553 -5.97 17.22 -29.98
C GLU A 553 -6.13 18.10 -31.23
N PRO A 554 -5.96 17.59 -32.46
CA PRO A 554 -6.07 18.39 -33.69
C PRO A 554 -7.43 19.08 -33.87
N LYS A 555 -7.46 20.16 -34.67
CA LYS A 555 -8.68 20.94 -34.92
C LYS A 555 -9.60 20.32 -35.99
N ASN A 556 -9.03 19.60 -36.95
CA ASN A 556 -9.76 18.90 -38.01
C ASN A 556 -9.42 17.42 -37.99
#